data_AF-A0A2H4U8X9-F1
#
_entry.id   AF-A0A2H4U8X9-F1
#
_cell.length_a   1.000
_cell.length_b   1.000
_cell.length_c   1.000
_cell.angle_alpha   90.00
_cell.angle_beta   90.00
_cell.angle_gamma   90.00
#
_symmetry.space_group_name_H-M   'P 1'
#
loop_
_entity.id
_entity.type
_entity.pdbx_description
1 polymer ?
#
loop_
_entity_poly.entity_id
_entity_poly.type
_entity_poly.pdbx_seq_one_letter_code
_entity_poly.pdbx_strand_id
1 'polypeptide(L)'
;MKKYKEHLKNLILNEIKSEEQVAINEIININCEQRINEGKTIVGMKRKLLKKYPSDCKVLFTGLEKINTEINKGDIVFITGEKGLIKNVTGIVSEINYNTLTVNYVNKPILDDNFNECRIDLFVKNTTYKRQLDNLMNTDCNDVLKLLLGISIPKADNPNKKILFYDNGLNRYQKAAVEKSLCCGSFFLIHGPFGTGKTRTLIELVKQEVDNGHRVLITAESNIAIDNLAVKLIGSKIDMTRVGTFDKFNNKIKRFSLQNKRKTHNDFSKIKLLEGKKKKYESQMQRCDKTNRGNIIKNIDQLNKEIIRLQRKIDIDIIKNSQVIFTTNSSAASSILQDTNFDIAIIDEAAQATIPNVLIPIIKADRFVLAGDHKQLAPTVSSGNDELKISLFEKLCKMFPQQMEMLKIQYRMNNMLMDFPNREFYNNELICDSSVKNTTSITINSNFDNGNSLIFVDTSLARNNYESTWNYSNSYINKLEADITKNIVNDCIKSNFNSNDLGVITNYSDQVKLIKSMIDIEVETVDGFQGREKNIIIISNVRSNNQGEVGFLNEPKRLNVALTRAKSKLIIIGNSKTLSNEPMFKRLFDYCNENKSVIFY
;
A
#
# COMPACT_ATOMS: atom_id res chain seq x y z
N MET A 1 -15.14 -19.20 18.33
CA MET A 1 -14.51 -19.25 16.98
C MET A 1 -15.48 -18.93 15.84
N LYS A 2 -16.46 -19.79 15.53
CA LYS A 2 -17.39 -19.60 14.38
C LYS A 2 -18.07 -18.22 14.36
N LYS A 3 -18.58 -17.76 15.51
CA LYS A 3 -19.15 -16.41 15.67
C LYS A 3 -18.18 -15.29 15.30
N TYR A 4 -16.89 -15.44 15.66
CA TYR A 4 -15.87 -14.43 15.38
C TYR A 4 -15.49 -14.40 13.90
N LYS A 5 -15.39 -15.57 13.24
CA LYS A 5 -15.21 -15.64 11.78
C LYS A 5 -16.37 -14.98 11.03
N GLU A 6 -17.61 -15.26 11.40
CA GLU A 6 -18.78 -14.60 10.79
C GLU A 6 -18.82 -13.09 11.07
N HIS A 7 -18.38 -12.65 12.25
CA HIS A 7 -18.24 -11.22 12.56
C HIS A 7 -17.24 -10.53 11.62
N LEU A 8 -16.02 -11.07 11.50
CA LEU A 8 -15.00 -10.53 10.58
C LEU A 8 -15.46 -10.54 9.12
N LYS A 9 -16.19 -11.58 8.70
CA LYS A 9 -16.80 -11.65 7.38
C LYS A 9 -17.81 -10.51 7.16
N ASN A 10 -18.66 -10.22 8.12
CA ASN A 10 -19.60 -9.11 8.03
C ASN A 10 -18.90 -7.75 7.94
N LEU A 11 -17.81 -7.57 8.68
CA LEU A 11 -16.98 -6.36 8.56
C LEU A 11 -16.40 -6.21 7.14
N ILE A 12 -15.85 -7.29 6.56
CA ILE A 12 -15.38 -7.28 5.16
C ILE A 12 -16.50 -6.92 4.19
N LEU A 13 -17.69 -7.53 4.35
CA LEU A 13 -18.83 -7.25 3.46
C LEU A 13 -19.31 -5.80 3.55
N ASN A 14 -19.27 -5.18 4.73
CA ASN A 14 -19.59 -3.77 4.91
C ASN A 14 -18.54 -2.86 4.26
N GLU A 15 -17.26 -3.23 4.34
CA GLU A 15 -16.18 -2.51 3.66
C GLU A 15 -16.34 -2.55 2.14
N ILE A 16 -16.63 -3.73 1.56
CA ILE A 16 -16.92 -3.86 0.13
C ILE A 16 -18.06 -2.91 -0.28
N LYS A 17 -19.18 -2.91 0.45
CA LYS A 17 -20.32 -2.03 0.16
C LYS A 17 -19.95 -0.55 0.21
N SER A 18 -19.07 -0.16 1.12
CA SER A 18 -18.62 1.22 1.23
C SER A 18 -17.69 1.61 0.07
N GLU A 19 -16.74 0.75 -0.29
CA GLU A 19 -15.91 0.96 -1.48
C GLU A 19 -16.74 1.04 -2.77
N GLU A 20 -17.78 0.21 -2.88
CA GLU A 20 -18.73 0.27 -4.00
C GLU A 20 -19.39 1.65 -4.08
N GLN A 21 -19.84 2.22 -2.95
CA GLN A 21 -20.44 3.56 -2.93
C GLN A 21 -19.43 4.65 -3.32
N VAL A 22 -18.19 4.57 -2.83
CA VAL A 22 -17.11 5.49 -3.20
C VAL A 22 -16.82 5.40 -4.70
N ALA A 23 -16.74 4.18 -5.25
CA ALA A 23 -16.50 3.93 -6.67
C ALA A 23 -17.65 4.44 -7.55
N ILE A 24 -18.92 4.29 -7.13
CA ILE A 24 -20.07 4.89 -7.83
C ILE A 24 -19.90 6.40 -7.93
N ASN A 25 -19.62 7.05 -6.79
CA ASN A 25 -19.45 8.50 -6.74
C ASN A 25 -18.28 8.95 -7.62
N GLU A 26 -17.18 8.18 -7.64
CA GLU A 26 -16.04 8.43 -8.53
C GLU A 26 -16.44 8.32 -10.01
N ILE A 27 -17.15 7.26 -10.40
CA ILE A 27 -17.59 7.02 -11.78
C ILE A 27 -18.55 8.10 -12.28
N ILE A 28 -19.43 8.61 -11.40
CA ILE A 28 -20.41 9.65 -11.73
C ILE A 28 -19.73 11.03 -11.85
N ASN A 29 -18.79 11.35 -10.97
CA ASN A 29 -18.27 12.71 -10.82
C ASN A 29 -16.91 12.96 -11.52
N ILE A 30 -16.13 11.92 -11.84
CA ILE A 30 -14.82 12.08 -12.51
C ILE A 30 -14.97 12.09 -14.04
N ASN A 31 -14.17 12.94 -14.70
CA ASN A 31 -14.05 13.00 -16.15
C ASN A 31 -13.65 11.63 -16.75
N CYS A 32 -14.47 11.13 -17.69
CA CYS A 32 -14.29 9.85 -18.38
C CYS A 32 -12.88 9.67 -18.97
N GLU A 33 -12.30 10.73 -19.55
CA GLU A 33 -10.98 10.70 -20.17
C GLU A 33 -9.86 10.34 -19.19
N GLN A 34 -9.95 10.85 -17.95
CA GLN A 34 -8.96 10.56 -16.92
C GLN A 34 -8.94 9.07 -16.58
N ARG A 35 -10.11 8.44 -16.45
CA ARG A 35 -10.22 7.01 -16.11
C ARG A 35 -9.79 6.11 -17.27
N ILE A 36 -9.97 6.54 -18.52
CA ILE A 36 -9.42 5.85 -19.70
C ILE A 36 -7.90 5.89 -19.66
N ASN A 37 -7.30 7.06 -19.41
CA ASN A 37 -5.85 7.22 -19.32
C ASN A 37 -5.24 6.40 -18.17
N GLU A 38 -5.96 6.26 -17.05
CA GLU A 38 -5.58 5.40 -15.93
C GLU A 38 -5.82 3.90 -16.21
N GLY A 39 -6.37 3.53 -17.38
CA GLY A 39 -6.69 2.16 -17.74
C GLY A 39 -7.84 1.55 -16.92
N LYS A 40 -8.58 2.35 -16.16
CA LYS A 40 -9.72 1.91 -15.33
C LYS A 40 -11.02 1.80 -16.12
N THR A 41 -11.08 2.33 -17.33
CA THR A 41 -12.30 2.36 -18.14
C THR A 41 -12.00 1.91 -19.57
N ILE A 42 -12.89 1.09 -20.12
CA ILE A 42 -12.89 0.67 -21.53
C ILE A 42 -14.15 1.24 -22.18
N VAL A 43 -14.03 1.90 -23.33
CA VAL A 43 -15.14 2.50 -24.09
C VAL A 43 -15.33 1.81 -25.45
N GLY A 44 -16.43 2.09 -26.15
CA GLY A 44 -16.69 1.54 -27.49
C GLY A 44 -16.88 0.01 -27.55
N MET A 45 -17.22 -0.64 -26.44
CA MET A 45 -17.33 -2.10 -26.38
C MET A 45 -18.70 -2.57 -26.87
N LYS A 46 -18.74 -3.38 -27.93
CA LYS A 46 -19.98 -3.95 -28.46
C LYS A 46 -20.39 -5.21 -27.70
N ARG A 47 -21.62 -5.26 -27.22
CA ARG A 47 -22.13 -6.40 -26.43
C ARG A 47 -22.76 -7.49 -27.29
N LYS A 48 -22.61 -8.74 -26.86
CA LYS A 48 -23.29 -9.92 -27.40
C LYS A 48 -23.65 -10.87 -26.25
N LEU A 49 -24.93 -11.16 -26.07
CA LEU A 49 -25.36 -12.16 -25.08
C LEU A 49 -24.86 -13.55 -25.49
N LEU A 50 -24.19 -14.27 -24.58
CA LEU A 50 -23.70 -15.63 -24.84
C LEU A 50 -24.66 -16.70 -24.33
N LYS A 51 -25.30 -16.50 -23.16
CA LYS A 51 -26.23 -17.45 -22.53
C LYS A 51 -27.33 -16.75 -21.73
N LYS A 52 -28.55 -17.30 -21.76
CA LYS A 52 -29.74 -16.82 -21.03
C LYS A 52 -30.19 -17.92 -20.07
N TYR A 53 -29.61 -17.99 -18.87
CA TYR A 53 -30.18 -18.80 -17.79
C TYR A 53 -30.92 -17.89 -16.79
N PRO A 54 -31.91 -18.40 -16.03
CA PRO A 54 -32.64 -17.60 -15.05
C PRO A 54 -31.76 -16.95 -13.98
N SER A 55 -30.61 -17.56 -13.67
CA SER A 55 -29.71 -17.18 -12.58
C SER A 55 -28.33 -16.68 -13.02
N ASP A 56 -27.99 -16.75 -14.32
CA ASP A 56 -26.62 -16.45 -14.80
C ASP A 56 -26.67 -15.85 -16.21
N CYS A 57 -26.33 -14.56 -16.33
CA CYS A 57 -26.34 -13.83 -17.61
C CYS A 57 -24.91 -13.50 -18.02
N LYS A 58 -24.32 -14.37 -18.86
CA LYS A 58 -22.96 -14.23 -19.38
C LYS A 58 -22.99 -13.43 -20.69
N VAL A 59 -22.25 -12.32 -20.72
CA VAL A 59 -22.21 -11.40 -21.86
C VAL A 59 -20.78 -11.18 -22.32
N LEU A 60 -20.60 -11.26 -23.63
CA LEU A 60 -19.36 -10.97 -24.31
C LEU A 60 -19.37 -9.52 -24.77
N PHE A 61 -18.32 -8.79 -24.45
CA PHE A 61 -18.03 -7.46 -24.95
C PHE A 61 -16.85 -7.56 -25.92
N THR A 62 -16.95 -6.89 -27.06
CA THR A 62 -15.95 -6.93 -28.14
C THR A 62 -15.60 -5.50 -28.55
N GLY A 63 -14.33 -5.14 -28.45
CA GLY A 63 -13.78 -3.88 -28.93
C GLY A 63 -13.09 -4.01 -30.28
N LEU A 64 -12.83 -2.87 -30.93
CA LEU A 64 -12.07 -2.80 -32.18
C LEU A 64 -10.57 -2.94 -31.96
N GLU A 65 -10.09 -2.45 -30.81
CA GLU A 65 -8.67 -2.42 -30.46
C GLU A 65 -8.33 -3.43 -29.37
N LYS A 66 -7.02 -3.57 -29.11
CA LYS A 66 -6.52 -4.36 -28.00
C LYS A 66 -6.98 -3.72 -26.68
N ILE A 67 -7.53 -4.53 -25.78
CA ILE A 67 -7.88 -4.08 -24.44
C ILE A 67 -6.58 -3.84 -23.66
N ASN A 68 -6.34 -2.57 -23.28
CA ASN A 68 -5.27 -2.16 -22.38
C ASN A 68 -5.89 -1.55 -21.12
N THR A 69 -5.95 -2.33 -20.04
CA THR A 69 -6.73 -1.97 -18.84
C THR A 69 -6.13 -2.58 -17.58
N GLU A 70 -6.42 -1.96 -16.43
CA GLU A 70 -6.18 -2.55 -15.11
C GLU A 70 -7.22 -3.62 -14.72
N ILE A 71 -8.33 -3.75 -15.45
CA ILE A 71 -9.38 -4.73 -15.17
C ILE A 71 -8.84 -6.15 -15.36
N ASN A 72 -9.01 -6.99 -14.34
CA ASN A 72 -8.60 -8.39 -14.33
C ASN A 72 -9.80 -9.34 -14.21
N LYS A 73 -9.55 -10.62 -14.51
CA LYS A 73 -10.49 -11.69 -14.20
C LYS A 73 -10.81 -11.70 -12.70
N GLY A 74 -12.10 -11.67 -12.37
CA GLY A 74 -12.65 -11.63 -11.03
C GLY A 74 -12.97 -10.23 -10.51
N ASP A 75 -12.55 -9.18 -11.22
CA ASP A 75 -12.91 -7.80 -10.86
C ASP A 75 -14.39 -7.55 -11.15
N ILE A 76 -14.99 -6.70 -10.31
CA ILE A 76 -16.35 -6.22 -10.56
C ILE A 76 -16.23 -5.01 -11.48
N VAL A 77 -17.01 -5.01 -12.55
CA VAL A 77 -17.10 -3.90 -13.49
C VAL A 77 -18.49 -3.30 -13.47
N PHE A 78 -18.53 -1.99 -13.64
CA PHE A 78 -19.74 -1.21 -13.81
C PHE A 78 -19.92 -0.96 -15.30
N ILE A 79 -21.09 -1.30 -15.84
CA ILE A 79 -21.35 -1.27 -17.28
C ILE A 79 -22.39 -0.19 -17.55
N THR A 80 -22.02 0.78 -18.37
CA THR A 80 -22.84 1.92 -18.76
C THR A 80 -22.98 2.00 -20.27
N GLY A 81 -24.06 2.61 -20.76
CA GLY A 81 -24.14 3.04 -22.16
C GLY A 81 -23.40 4.38 -22.34
N GLU A 82 -22.80 4.62 -23.51
CA GLU A 82 -22.04 5.86 -23.77
C GLU A 82 -22.86 7.16 -23.57
N LYS A 83 -24.19 7.11 -23.70
CA LYS A 83 -25.09 8.26 -23.50
C LYS A 83 -25.46 8.56 -22.03
N GLY A 84 -24.79 7.95 -21.05
CA GLY A 84 -24.91 8.34 -19.64
C GLY A 84 -26.20 7.94 -18.93
N LEU A 85 -27.08 7.15 -19.54
CA LEU A 85 -28.26 6.58 -18.86
C LEU A 85 -27.80 5.45 -17.92
N ILE A 86 -27.61 5.81 -16.65
CA ILE A 86 -27.26 4.91 -15.54
C ILE A 86 -28.45 3.99 -15.26
N LYS A 87 -28.42 2.78 -15.80
CA LYS A 87 -29.05 1.63 -15.13
C LYS A 87 -27.91 0.89 -14.45
N ASN A 88 -27.97 0.74 -13.13
CA ASN A 88 -26.93 0.14 -12.26
C ASN A 88 -26.62 -1.32 -12.64
N VAL A 89 -25.92 -1.55 -13.74
CA VAL A 89 -25.59 -2.90 -14.19
C VAL A 89 -24.14 -3.20 -13.86
N THR A 90 -23.96 -4.06 -12.86
CA THR A 90 -22.67 -4.59 -12.47
C THR A 90 -22.48 -6.02 -12.95
N GLY A 91 -21.23 -6.41 -13.16
CA GLY A 91 -20.89 -7.78 -13.51
C GLY A 91 -19.49 -8.16 -13.08
N ILE A 92 -19.24 -9.46 -12.96
CA ILE A 92 -17.94 -10.02 -12.60
C ILE A 92 -17.23 -10.46 -13.88
N VAL A 93 -16.01 -9.99 -14.09
CA VAL A 93 -15.20 -10.36 -15.25
C VAL A 93 -14.79 -11.84 -15.14
N SER A 94 -15.26 -12.66 -16.07
CA SER A 94 -14.96 -14.09 -16.12
C SER A 94 -13.71 -14.39 -16.95
N GLU A 95 -13.51 -13.65 -18.04
CA GLU A 95 -12.48 -13.89 -19.06
C GLU A 95 -12.10 -12.56 -19.73
N ILE A 96 -10.81 -12.38 -20.04
CA ILE A 96 -10.28 -11.24 -20.80
C ILE A 96 -9.36 -11.81 -21.89
N ASN A 97 -9.59 -11.43 -23.14
CA ASN A 97 -8.76 -11.79 -24.29
C ASN A 97 -8.27 -10.52 -25.00
N TYR A 98 -7.68 -10.68 -26.19
CA TYR A 98 -7.04 -9.60 -26.95
C TYR A 98 -7.91 -8.33 -27.10
N ASN A 99 -9.14 -8.48 -27.59
CA ASN A 99 -10.11 -7.41 -27.78
C ASN A 99 -11.50 -7.77 -27.22
N THR A 100 -11.61 -8.85 -26.45
CA THR A 100 -12.89 -9.30 -25.88
C THR A 100 -12.83 -9.41 -24.36
N LEU A 101 -13.93 -9.04 -23.73
CA LEU A 101 -14.13 -9.11 -22.28
C LEU A 101 -15.43 -9.87 -22.02
N THR A 102 -15.39 -10.92 -21.20
CA THR A 102 -16.60 -11.66 -20.86
C THR A 102 -16.97 -11.45 -19.41
N VAL A 103 -18.20 -10.98 -19.20
CA VAL A 103 -18.70 -10.58 -17.89
C VAL A 103 -19.96 -11.39 -17.55
N ASN A 104 -20.02 -11.88 -16.32
CA ASN A 104 -21.23 -12.46 -15.74
C ASN A 104 -21.97 -11.36 -14.98
N TYR A 105 -23.16 -10.97 -15.43
CA TYR A 105 -23.92 -9.94 -14.73
C TYR A 105 -24.39 -10.43 -13.36
N VAL A 106 -24.29 -9.55 -12.36
CA VAL A 106 -24.78 -9.81 -10.99
C VAL A 106 -26.30 -9.64 -10.92
N ASN A 107 -26.84 -8.67 -11.67
CA ASN A 107 -28.28 -8.39 -11.76
C ASN A 107 -28.79 -8.62 -13.18
N LYS A 108 -30.03 -9.12 -13.35
CA LYS A 108 -30.64 -9.31 -14.68
C LYS A 108 -30.71 -7.95 -15.38
N PRO A 109 -30.04 -7.76 -16.53
CA PRO A 109 -30.01 -6.45 -17.17
C PRO A 109 -31.41 -6.09 -17.69
N ILE A 110 -31.95 -4.94 -17.27
CA ILE A 110 -33.02 -4.23 -18.00
C ILE A 110 -32.32 -3.28 -18.99
N LEU A 111 -31.51 -3.85 -19.89
CA LEU A 111 -30.83 -3.06 -20.91
C LEU A 111 -31.61 -3.21 -22.21
N ASP A 112 -32.30 -2.14 -22.62
CA ASP A 112 -32.96 -2.05 -23.92
C ASP A 112 -31.99 -2.48 -25.03
N ASP A 113 -32.47 -3.22 -26.02
CA ASP A 113 -31.65 -3.77 -27.11
C ASP A 113 -30.95 -2.68 -27.95
N ASN A 114 -31.27 -1.40 -27.73
CA ASN A 114 -30.79 -0.24 -28.49
C ASN A 114 -29.39 0.30 -28.09
N PHE A 115 -28.71 -0.28 -27.09
CA PHE A 115 -27.33 0.12 -26.76
C PHE A 115 -26.31 -0.74 -27.54
N ASN A 116 -25.71 -0.15 -28.58
CA ASN A 116 -24.69 -0.80 -29.42
C ASN A 116 -23.28 -0.72 -28.86
N GLU A 117 -22.94 0.35 -28.12
CA GLU A 117 -21.60 0.58 -27.56
C GLU A 117 -21.70 0.86 -26.06
N CYS A 118 -20.90 0.13 -25.29
CA CYS A 118 -20.88 0.16 -23.84
C CYS A 118 -19.53 0.67 -23.34
N ARG A 119 -19.61 1.41 -22.25
CA ARG A 119 -18.49 1.74 -21.38
C ARG A 119 -18.45 0.75 -20.21
N ILE A 120 -17.25 0.28 -19.88
CA ILE A 120 -16.98 -0.70 -18.83
C ILE A 120 -15.95 -0.09 -17.89
N ASP A 121 -16.36 0.23 -16.68
CA ASP A 121 -15.51 0.79 -15.64
C ASP A 121 -15.11 -0.28 -14.64
N LEU A 122 -13.84 -0.29 -14.23
CA LEU A 122 -13.41 -0.98 -13.03
C LEU A 122 -14.18 -0.38 -11.85
N PHE A 123 -14.98 -1.23 -11.19
CA PHE A 123 -15.86 -0.82 -10.11
C PHE A 123 -15.15 -0.99 -8.76
N VAL A 124 -14.91 -2.25 -8.37
CA VAL A 124 -14.22 -2.59 -7.13
C VAL A 124 -13.28 -3.76 -7.39
N LYS A 125 -12.06 -3.70 -6.83
CA LYS A 125 -11.07 -4.78 -6.87
C LYS A 125 -11.47 -5.89 -5.89
N ASN A 126 -12.46 -6.69 -6.27
CA ASN A 126 -12.98 -7.81 -5.46
C ASN A 126 -11.94 -8.91 -5.21
N THR A 127 -10.85 -8.94 -5.98
CA THR A 127 -9.82 -9.99 -5.83
C THR A 127 -9.19 -10.01 -4.44
N THR A 128 -8.94 -8.86 -3.80
CA THR A 128 -8.38 -8.81 -2.43
C THR A 128 -9.40 -9.26 -1.39
N TYR A 129 -10.62 -8.73 -1.42
CA TYR A 129 -11.68 -9.11 -0.47
C TYR A 129 -12.08 -10.58 -0.59
N LYS A 130 -12.18 -11.08 -1.83
CA LYS A 130 -12.40 -12.50 -2.07
C LYS A 130 -11.29 -13.36 -1.45
N ARG A 131 -10.02 -12.97 -1.60
CA ARG A 131 -8.91 -13.67 -0.95
C ARG A 131 -9.03 -13.62 0.57
N GLN A 132 -9.39 -12.49 1.17
CA GLN A 132 -9.61 -12.40 2.61
C GLN A 132 -10.73 -13.32 3.08
N LEU A 133 -11.87 -13.32 2.39
CA LEU A 133 -13.02 -14.18 2.68
C LEU A 133 -12.69 -15.66 2.51
N ASP A 134 -12.08 -16.04 1.38
CA ASP A 134 -11.70 -17.42 1.08
C ASP A 134 -10.71 -17.93 2.14
N ASN A 135 -9.71 -17.15 2.54
CA ASN A 135 -8.79 -17.55 3.59
C ASN A 135 -9.50 -17.65 4.95
N LEU A 136 -10.27 -16.64 5.35
CA LEU A 136 -10.96 -16.64 6.64
C LEU A 136 -11.91 -17.83 6.80
N MET A 137 -12.64 -18.18 5.74
CA MET A 137 -13.67 -19.21 5.78
C MET A 137 -13.14 -20.62 5.52
N ASN A 138 -12.18 -20.78 4.60
CA ASN A 138 -11.75 -22.10 4.13
C ASN A 138 -10.46 -22.62 4.77
N THR A 139 -9.80 -21.81 5.61
CA THR A 139 -8.55 -22.23 6.26
C THR A 139 -8.68 -22.24 7.76
N ASP A 140 -7.91 -23.15 8.38
CA ASP A 140 -7.78 -23.23 9.82
C ASP A 140 -6.88 -22.12 10.35
N CYS A 141 -7.32 -20.86 10.24
CA CYS A 141 -6.76 -19.72 10.99
C CYS A 141 -6.95 -19.87 12.52
N ASN A 142 -7.24 -21.08 13.00
CA ASN A 142 -7.76 -21.33 14.33
C ASN A 142 -6.80 -20.86 15.41
N ASP A 143 -5.50 -20.99 15.21
CA ASP A 143 -4.55 -20.70 16.29
C ASP A 143 -4.37 -19.21 16.53
N VAL A 144 -4.22 -18.39 15.49
CA VAL A 144 -4.18 -16.91 15.66
C VAL A 144 -5.51 -16.35 16.11
N LEU A 145 -6.62 -16.88 15.60
CA LEU A 145 -7.94 -16.47 16.09
C LEU A 145 -8.18 -16.92 17.54
N LYS A 146 -7.65 -18.07 17.98
CA LYS A 146 -7.73 -18.52 19.38
C LYS A 146 -6.91 -17.59 20.27
N LEU A 147 -5.72 -17.16 19.83
CA LEU A 147 -4.90 -16.17 20.53
C LEU A 147 -5.69 -14.86 20.71
N LEU A 148 -6.31 -14.34 19.65
CA LEU A 148 -7.13 -13.13 19.70
C LEU A 148 -8.36 -13.24 20.62
N LEU A 149 -8.92 -14.44 20.75
CA LEU A 149 -10.06 -14.71 21.62
C LEU A 149 -9.65 -15.07 23.05
N GLY A 150 -8.35 -15.09 23.38
CA GLY A 150 -7.84 -15.51 24.69
C GLY A 150 -8.05 -17.00 25.00
N ILE A 151 -8.33 -17.81 23.97
CA ILE A 151 -8.59 -19.26 24.11
C ILE A 151 -7.26 -20.04 24.16
N SER A 152 -6.19 -19.48 23.59
CA SER A 152 -4.85 -20.07 23.62
C SER A 152 -3.81 -19.05 24.03
N ILE A 153 -2.66 -19.55 24.49
CA ILE A 153 -1.45 -18.78 24.76
C ILE A 153 -0.37 -19.08 23.70
N PRO A 154 0.62 -18.21 23.52
CA PRO A 154 1.76 -18.48 22.63
C PRO A 154 2.49 -19.75 23.07
N LYS A 155 2.99 -20.53 22.11
CA LYS A 155 3.90 -21.65 22.38
C LYS A 155 5.18 -21.12 23.05
N ALA A 156 5.79 -21.95 23.89
CA ALA A 156 7.03 -21.61 24.58
C ALA A 156 8.18 -21.31 23.60
N ASP A 157 9.02 -20.35 23.97
CA ASP A 157 10.19 -19.96 23.19
C ASP A 157 11.32 -21.00 23.33
N ASN A 158 12.18 -21.08 22.31
CA ASN A 158 13.34 -21.97 22.28
C ASN A 158 14.64 -21.14 22.39
N PRO A 159 15.20 -20.97 23.61
CA PRO A 159 16.27 -20.01 23.89
C PRO A 159 17.68 -20.46 23.47
N ASN A 160 17.87 -21.69 23.00
CA ASN A 160 19.20 -22.30 22.85
C ASN A 160 19.91 -22.02 21.51
N LYS A 161 19.65 -20.87 20.87
CA LYS A 161 20.33 -20.51 19.61
C LYS A 161 21.50 -19.54 19.86
N LYS A 162 22.72 -20.00 19.58
CA LYS A 162 23.87 -19.08 19.44
C LYS A 162 23.71 -18.30 18.14
N ILE A 163 23.72 -16.97 18.21
CA ILE A 163 23.50 -16.09 17.06
C ILE A 163 24.79 -15.32 16.78
N LEU A 164 25.26 -15.43 15.54
CA LEU A 164 26.37 -14.64 15.01
C LEU A 164 25.80 -13.63 14.03
N PHE A 165 25.73 -12.37 14.45
CA PHE A 165 25.14 -11.31 13.63
C PHE A 165 25.96 -11.03 12.38
N TYR A 166 25.28 -10.90 11.24
CA TYR A 166 25.89 -10.42 10.00
C TYR A 166 26.20 -8.94 10.06
N ASP A 167 25.28 -8.17 10.64
CA ASP A 167 25.45 -6.73 10.83
C ASP A 167 25.93 -6.41 12.25
N ASN A 168 27.25 -6.26 12.40
CA ASN A 168 27.89 -5.90 13.66
C ASN A 168 27.48 -4.50 14.17
N GLY A 169 26.94 -3.64 13.30
CA GLY A 169 26.51 -2.29 13.63
C GLY A 169 25.08 -2.21 14.18
N LEU A 170 24.40 -3.34 14.38
CA LEU A 170 23.10 -3.35 15.07
C LEU A 170 23.26 -2.97 16.53
N ASN A 171 22.37 -2.10 17.01
CA ASN A 171 22.32 -1.73 18.42
C ASN A 171 21.65 -2.83 19.27
N ARG A 172 21.72 -2.70 20.59
CA ARG A 172 21.19 -3.70 21.55
C ARG A 172 19.69 -4.01 21.38
N TYR A 173 18.87 -3.03 21.00
CA TYR A 173 17.42 -3.23 20.83
C TYR A 173 17.12 -3.99 19.53
N GLN A 174 17.88 -3.71 18.47
CA GLN A 174 17.78 -4.44 17.21
C GLN A 174 18.26 -5.88 17.36
N LYS A 175 19.38 -6.10 18.08
CA LYS A 175 19.89 -7.44 18.41
C LYS A 175 18.89 -8.24 19.24
N ALA A 176 18.35 -7.65 20.30
CA ALA A 176 17.32 -8.28 21.13
C ALA A 176 16.06 -8.63 20.33
N ALA A 177 15.62 -7.75 19.42
CA ALA A 177 14.48 -8.03 18.55
C ALA A 177 14.73 -9.23 17.63
N VAL A 178 15.92 -9.34 17.03
CA VAL A 178 16.31 -10.49 16.20
C VAL A 178 16.41 -11.77 17.03
N GLU A 179 17.09 -11.73 18.18
CA GLU A 179 17.26 -12.87 19.08
C GLU A 179 15.92 -13.45 19.53
N LYS A 180 15.04 -12.60 20.06
CA LYS A 180 13.71 -13.01 20.51
C LYS A 180 12.84 -13.50 19.35
N SER A 181 12.95 -12.88 18.17
CA SER A 181 12.23 -13.34 16.97
C SER A 181 12.68 -14.75 16.52
N LEU A 182 13.98 -15.05 16.61
CA LEU A 182 14.53 -16.37 16.24
C LEU A 182 14.17 -17.47 17.24
N CYS A 183 13.91 -17.08 18.49
CA CYS A 183 13.54 -17.98 19.57
C CYS A 183 12.04 -18.19 19.70
N CYS A 184 11.20 -17.37 19.05
CA CYS A 184 9.76 -17.38 19.31
C CYS A 184 9.09 -18.69 18.90
N GLY A 185 8.23 -19.23 19.77
CA GLY A 185 7.53 -20.48 19.51
C GLY A 185 6.30 -20.33 18.61
N SER A 186 5.68 -19.15 18.55
CA SER A 186 4.45 -18.89 17.78
C SER A 186 4.49 -17.59 17.01
N PHE A 187 4.77 -16.48 17.69
CA PHE A 187 4.91 -15.20 17.04
C PHE A 187 5.80 -14.26 17.84
N PHE A 188 6.30 -13.23 17.17
CA PHE A 188 6.98 -12.11 17.82
C PHE A 188 6.60 -10.78 17.16
N LEU A 189 6.63 -9.70 17.94
CA LEU A 189 6.31 -8.35 17.47
C LEU A 189 7.54 -7.44 17.53
N ILE A 190 7.89 -6.84 16.40
CA ILE A 190 8.93 -5.81 16.33
C ILE A 190 8.25 -4.46 16.19
N HIS A 191 8.22 -3.68 17.28
CA HIS A 191 7.73 -2.31 17.25
C HIS A 191 8.87 -1.40 16.77
N GLY A 192 8.75 -0.92 15.54
CA GLY A 192 9.75 -0.07 14.89
C GLY A 192 9.23 1.34 14.64
N PRO A 193 9.36 2.27 15.61
CA PRO A 193 9.12 3.70 15.43
C PRO A 193 9.94 4.33 14.30
N PHE A 194 9.62 5.57 13.95
CA PHE A 194 10.33 6.30 12.88
C PHE A 194 11.85 6.31 13.07
N GLY A 195 12.60 6.08 11.98
CA GLY A 195 14.07 6.18 11.99
C GLY A 195 14.82 5.10 12.78
N THR A 196 14.14 4.12 13.39
CA THR A 196 14.78 3.13 14.30
C THR A 196 15.49 1.96 13.62
N GLY A 197 15.48 1.91 12.28
CA GLY A 197 16.11 0.84 11.52
C GLY A 197 15.32 -0.48 11.51
N LYS A 198 13.98 -0.41 11.57
CA LYS A 198 13.09 -1.59 11.43
C LYS A 198 13.46 -2.48 10.24
N THR A 199 13.59 -1.91 9.04
CA THR A 199 13.98 -2.66 7.84
C THR A 199 15.36 -3.29 7.98
N ARG A 200 16.34 -2.59 8.58
CA ARG A 200 17.69 -3.14 8.84
C ARG A 200 17.62 -4.36 9.77
N THR A 201 16.78 -4.29 10.79
CA THR A 201 16.53 -5.37 11.76
C THR A 201 15.86 -6.58 11.08
N LEU A 202 14.85 -6.34 10.23
CA LEU A 202 14.18 -7.42 9.48
C LEU A 202 15.13 -8.11 8.50
N ILE A 203 16.04 -7.36 7.87
CA ILE A 203 17.04 -7.92 6.97
C ILE A 203 18.01 -8.85 7.69
N GLU A 204 18.44 -8.48 8.90
CA GLU A 204 19.23 -9.36 9.74
C GLU A 204 18.44 -10.63 10.08
N LEU A 205 17.19 -10.49 10.55
CA LEU A 205 16.33 -11.62 10.87
C LEU A 205 16.20 -12.58 9.68
N VAL A 206 15.93 -12.08 8.47
CA VAL A 206 15.80 -12.91 7.27
C VAL A 206 17.08 -13.71 6.99
N LYS A 207 18.25 -13.09 7.09
CA LYS A 207 19.53 -13.79 6.89
C LYS A 207 19.71 -14.91 7.91
N GLN A 208 19.45 -14.63 9.19
CA GLN A 208 19.54 -15.63 10.26
C GLN A 208 18.55 -16.78 10.07
N GLU A 209 17.32 -16.50 9.61
CA GLU A 209 16.33 -17.54 9.33
C GLU A 209 16.77 -18.44 8.17
N VAL A 210 17.26 -17.85 7.08
CA VAL A 210 17.75 -18.61 5.91
C VAL A 210 18.96 -19.48 6.28
N ASP A 211 19.88 -18.99 7.10
CA ASP A 211 21.02 -19.76 7.59
C ASP A 211 20.64 -20.94 8.47
N ASN A 212 19.55 -20.80 9.23
CA ASN A 212 18.97 -21.90 9.99
C ASN A 212 18.25 -22.93 9.09
N GLY A 213 18.33 -22.77 7.77
CA GLY A 213 17.70 -23.65 6.79
C GLY A 213 16.22 -23.38 6.57
N HIS A 214 15.67 -22.31 7.15
CA HIS A 214 14.26 -21.98 7.03
C HIS A 214 13.92 -21.32 5.70
N ARG A 215 12.75 -21.66 5.16
CA ARG A 215 12.09 -20.95 4.07
C ARG A 215 11.25 -19.81 4.62
N VAL A 216 11.49 -18.62 4.09
CA VAL A 216 10.93 -17.37 4.61
C VAL A 216 9.92 -16.79 3.62
N LEU A 217 8.70 -16.55 4.09
CA LEU A 217 7.71 -15.73 3.40
C LEU A 217 7.78 -14.31 3.93
N ILE A 218 8.07 -13.32 3.09
CA ILE A 218 8.08 -11.91 3.46
C ILE A 218 6.92 -11.22 2.76
N THR A 219 6.08 -10.54 3.55
CA THR A 219 4.97 -9.74 3.04
C THR A 219 4.89 -8.35 3.62
N ALA A 220 4.16 -7.49 2.92
CA ALA A 220 3.75 -6.18 3.39
C ALA A 220 2.40 -5.80 2.73
N GLU A 221 1.79 -4.72 3.22
CA GLU A 221 0.55 -4.20 2.64
C GLU A 221 0.78 -3.65 1.22
N SER A 222 1.86 -2.87 1.04
CA SER A 222 2.17 -2.18 -0.21
C SER A 222 3.29 -2.86 -1.01
N ASN A 223 3.28 -2.67 -2.35
CA ASN A 223 4.38 -3.11 -3.21
C ASN A 223 5.69 -2.34 -2.92
N ILE A 224 5.57 -1.08 -2.51
CA ILE A 224 6.73 -0.22 -2.21
C ILE A 224 7.48 -0.74 -0.99
N ALA A 225 6.77 -1.06 0.10
CA ALA A 225 7.38 -1.55 1.33
C ALA A 225 8.12 -2.87 1.12
N ILE A 226 7.47 -3.82 0.45
CA ILE A 226 8.09 -5.13 0.19
C ILE A 226 9.29 -5.03 -0.75
N ASP A 227 9.23 -4.17 -1.77
CA ASP A 227 10.35 -3.98 -2.70
C ASP A 227 11.52 -3.27 -2.00
N ASN A 228 11.24 -2.30 -1.12
CA ASN A 228 12.26 -1.64 -0.31
C ASN A 228 13.02 -2.63 0.57
N LEU A 229 12.32 -3.61 1.16
CA LEU A 229 12.94 -4.69 1.90
C LEU A 229 13.75 -5.60 0.97
N ALA A 230 13.17 -6.05 -0.14
CA ALA A 230 13.86 -6.92 -1.11
C ALA A 230 15.15 -6.31 -1.66
N VAL A 231 15.18 -4.99 -1.89
CA VAL A 231 16.38 -4.28 -2.39
C VAL A 231 17.56 -4.42 -1.43
N LYS A 232 17.31 -4.51 -0.12
CA LYS A 232 18.36 -4.62 0.89
C LYS A 232 18.99 -6.01 0.98
N LEU A 233 18.38 -7.04 0.38
CA LEU A 233 18.97 -8.37 0.22
C LEU A 233 19.75 -8.55 -1.08
N ILE A 234 19.73 -7.56 -1.98
CA ILE A 234 20.52 -7.62 -3.21
C ILE A 234 22.01 -7.75 -2.86
N GLY A 235 22.67 -8.74 -3.46
CA GLY A 235 24.09 -9.03 -3.22
C GLY A 235 24.34 -10.08 -2.14
N SER A 236 23.30 -10.49 -1.39
CA SER A 236 23.36 -11.70 -0.58
C SER A 236 23.37 -12.96 -1.48
N LYS A 237 23.86 -14.08 -0.94
CA LYS A 237 23.81 -15.40 -1.61
C LYS A 237 22.44 -16.09 -1.50
N ILE A 238 21.43 -15.39 -0.97
CA ILE A 238 20.10 -15.92 -0.71
C ILE A 238 19.33 -16.05 -2.03
N ASP A 239 18.77 -17.23 -2.29
CA ASP A 239 17.88 -17.40 -3.42
C ASP A 239 16.49 -16.82 -3.11
N MET A 240 16.17 -15.70 -3.73
CA MET A 240 14.93 -14.95 -3.49
C MET A 240 14.07 -14.78 -4.73
N THR A 241 12.75 -14.81 -4.55
CA THR A 241 11.77 -14.63 -5.63
C THR A 241 10.69 -13.63 -5.26
N ARG A 242 10.43 -12.65 -6.13
CA ARG A 242 9.34 -11.67 -6.00
C ARG A 242 8.10 -12.11 -6.80
N VAL A 243 6.97 -12.27 -6.13
CA VAL A 243 5.69 -12.72 -6.69
C VAL A 243 4.66 -11.60 -6.65
N GLY A 244 3.96 -11.35 -7.76
CA GLY A 244 2.95 -10.29 -7.86
C GLY A 244 2.89 -9.67 -9.25
N THR A 245 2.26 -8.49 -9.34
CA THR A 245 2.10 -7.73 -10.61
C THR A 245 3.42 -7.05 -10.99
N PHE A 246 4.06 -7.56 -12.06
CA PHE A 246 5.41 -7.17 -12.49
C PHE A 246 5.61 -5.67 -12.73
N ASP A 247 4.60 -4.97 -13.25
CA ASP A 247 4.70 -3.54 -13.58
C ASP A 247 4.79 -2.65 -12.34
N LYS A 248 4.33 -3.15 -11.19
CA LYS A 248 4.38 -2.44 -9.91
C LYS A 248 5.72 -2.59 -9.20
N PHE A 249 6.65 -3.37 -9.76
CA PHE A 249 7.91 -3.66 -9.10
C PHE A 249 8.96 -2.58 -9.34
N ASN A 250 9.74 -2.33 -8.31
CA ASN A 250 10.99 -1.57 -8.40
C ASN A 250 11.90 -2.21 -9.46
N ASN A 251 12.48 -1.38 -10.34
CA ASN A 251 13.37 -1.84 -11.41
C ASN A 251 14.55 -2.69 -10.91
N LYS A 252 15.08 -2.40 -9.71
CA LYS A 252 16.17 -3.18 -9.09
C LYS A 252 15.75 -4.61 -8.72
N ILE A 253 14.45 -4.82 -8.47
CA ILE A 253 13.87 -6.10 -8.05
C ILE A 253 13.31 -6.91 -9.22
N LYS A 254 12.98 -6.27 -10.35
CA LYS A 254 12.43 -6.95 -11.52
C LYS A 254 13.23 -8.20 -11.93
N ARG A 255 14.56 -8.22 -11.82
CA ARG A 255 15.36 -9.42 -12.14
C ARG A 255 15.07 -10.64 -11.26
N PHE A 256 14.64 -10.43 -10.02
CA PHE A 256 14.25 -11.48 -9.06
C PHE A 256 12.76 -11.83 -9.15
N SER A 257 12.01 -11.23 -10.08
CA SER A 257 10.60 -11.56 -10.26
C SER A 257 10.43 -12.98 -10.76
N LEU A 258 9.31 -13.60 -10.39
CA LEU A 258 8.91 -14.90 -10.93
C LEU A 258 8.92 -14.89 -12.46
N GLN A 259 8.44 -13.80 -13.08
CA GLN A 259 8.38 -13.65 -14.53
C GLN A 259 9.76 -13.63 -15.19
N ASN A 260 10.78 -13.02 -14.57
CA ASN A 260 12.13 -12.98 -15.12
C ASN A 260 12.93 -14.24 -14.79
N LYS A 261 12.78 -14.82 -13.59
CA LYS A 261 13.35 -16.13 -13.27
C LYS A 261 12.82 -17.23 -14.19
N ARG A 262 11.56 -17.14 -14.61
CA ARG A 262 11.00 -18.06 -15.61
C ARG A 262 11.81 -18.04 -16.91
N LYS A 263 12.29 -16.88 -17.36
CA LYS A 263 13.06 -16.76 -18.61
C LYS A 263 14.43 -17.43 -18.54
N THR A 264 14.99 -17.55 -17.34
CA THR A 264 16.28 -18.19 -17.10
C THR A 264 16.16 -19.67 -16.76
N HIS A 265 14.94 -20.21 -16.66
CA HIS A 265 14.70 -21.61 -16.32
C HIS A 265 14.98 -22.55 -17.51
N ASN A 266 15.51 -23.74 -17.24
CA ASN A 266 15.91 -24.72 -18.27
C ASN A 266 14.76 -25.10 -19.23
N ASP A 267 13.55 -25.28 -18.70
CA ASP A 267 12.35 -25.59 -19.50
C ASP A 267 11.76 -24.39 -20.27
N PHE A 268 12.30 -23.18 -20.14
CA PHE A 268 11.75 -21.99 -20.82
C PHE A 268 11.86 -22.07 -22.35
N SER A 269 12.88 -22.77 -22.86
CA SER A 269 13.06 -23.06 -24.29
C SER A 269 11.82 -23.70 -24.92
N LYS A 270 11.11 -24.57 -24.17
CA LYS A 270 9.87 -25.21 -24.60
C LYS A 270 8.74 -24.20 -24.77
N ILE A 271 8.63 -23.23 -23.86
CA ILE A 271 7.64 -22.14 -23.97
C ILE A 271 7.93 -21.29 -25.21
N LYS A 272 9.19 -20.91 -25.43
CA LYS A 272 9.59 -20.11 -26.60
C LYS A 272 9.24 -20.80 -27.91
N LEU A 273 9.38 -22.13 -27.99
CA LEU A 273 8.97 -22.92 -29.14
C LEU A 273 7.45 -22.86 -29.37
N LEU A 274 6.64 -23.04 -28.32
CA LEU A 274 5.18 -22.96 -28.40
C LEU A 274 4.69 -21.56 -28.78
N GLU A 275 5.30 -20.51 -28.22
CA GLU A 275 5.02 -19.12 -28.59
C GLU A 275 5.37 -18.83 -30.06
N GLY A 276 6.46 -19.40 -30.57
CA GLY A 276 6.81 -19.35 -31.99
C GLY A 276 5.77 -20.02 -32.88
N LYS A 277 5.24 -21.19 -32.49
CA LYS A 277 4.13 -21.86 -33.20
C LYS A 277 2.85 -21.02 -33.15
N LYS A 278 2.53 -20.44 -31.99
CA LYS A 278 1.36 -19.56 -31.80
C LYS A 278 1.40 -18.35 -32.73
N LYS A 279 2.55 -17.65 -32.80
CA LYS A 279 2.71 -16.49 -33.70
C LYS A 279 2.44 -16.84 -35.17
N LYS A 280 2.85 -18.04 -35.62
CA LYS A 280 2.56 -18.50 -36.99
C LYS A 280 1.05 -18.62 -37.23
N TYR A 281 0.30 -19.20 -36.28
CA TYR A 281 -1.16 -19.28 -36.37
C TYR A 281 -1.83 -17.90 -36.31
N GLU A 282 -1.33 -16.98 -35.47
CA GLU A 282 -1.85 -15.60 -35.39
C GLU A 282 -1.65 -14.84 -36.72
N SER A 283 -0.48 -14.99 -37.37
CA SER A 283 -0.23 -14.42 -38.70
C SER A 283 -1.11 -15.05 -39.79
N GLN A 284 -1.37 -16.36 -39.73
CA GLN A 284 -2.31 -17.03 -40.64
C GLN A 284 -3.74 -16.52 -40.45
N MET A 285 -4.16 -16.26 -39.20
CA MET A 285 -5.49 -15.74 -38.86
C MET A 285 -5.77 -14.36 -39.45
N GLN A 286 -4.73 -13.53 -39.61
CA GLN A 286 -4.84 -12.21 -40.24
C GLN A 286 -5.08 -12.31 -41.75
N ARG A 287 -4.68 -13.43 -42.40
CA ARG A 287 -4.71 -13.62 -43.85
C ARG A 287 -5.85 -14.52 -44.36
N CYS A 288 -6.63 -15.16 -43.48
CA CYS A 288 -7.62 -16.18 -43.88
C CYS A 288 -9.07 -15.66 -43.96
N ASP A 289 -9.90 -16.33 -44.77
CA ASP A 289 -11.36 -16.11 -44.84
C ASP A 289 -12.13 -16.62 -43.61
N LYS A 290 -13.38 -16.14 -43.42
CA LYS A 290 -14.23 -16.43 -42.24
C LYS A 290 -14.41 -17.94 -41.97
N THR A 291 -14.42 -18.79 -42.99
CA THR A 291 -14.63 -20.25 -42.88
C THR A 291 -13.46 -21.00 -42.22
N ASN A 292 -12.21 -20.55 -42.38
CA ASN A 292 -11.02 -21.21 -41.82
C ASN A 292 -10.57 -20.65 -40.46
N ARG A 293 -11.17 -19.55 -39.99
CA ARG A 293 -10.83 -18.93 -38.70
C ARG A 293 -11.08 -19.83 -37.50
N GLY A 294 -12.13 -20.67 -37.53
CA GLY A 294 -12.51 -21.50 -36.39
C GLY A 294 -11.44 -22.50 -35.95
N ASN A 295 -10.79 -23.19 -36.90
CA ASN A 295 -9.73 -24.16 -36.59
C ASN A 295 -8.44 -23.49 -36.11
N ILE A 296 -8.10 -22.32 -36.68
CA ILE A 296 -6.92 -21.55 -36.26
C ILE A 296 -7.08 -21.07 -34.82
N ILE A 297 -8.27 -20.56 -34.45
CA ILE A 297 -8.58 -20.15 -33.07
C ILE A 297 -8.44 -21.34 -32.11
N LYS A 298 -9.01 -22.51 -32.45
CA LYS A 298 -8.87 -23.73 -31.63
C LYS A 298 -7.41 -24.12 -31.39
N ASN A 299 -6.56 -24.04 -32.42
CA ASN A 299 -5.13 -24.33 -32.28
C ASN A 299 -4.41 -23.32 -31.39
N ILE A 300 -4.71 -22.01 -31.54
CA ILE A 300 -4.18 -20.96 -30.68
C ILE A 300 -4.58 -21.20 -29.22
N ASP A 301 -5.85 -21.56 -28.96
CA ASP A 301 -6.35 -21.86 -27.62
C ASP A 301 -5.68 -23.08 -27.00
N GLN A 302 -5.45 -24.14 -27.79
CA GLN A 302 -4.73 -25.32 -27.34
C GLN A 302 -3.28 -25.00 -26.97
N LEU A 303 -2.58 -24.22 -27.80
CA LEU A 303 -1.23 -23.74 -27.51
C LEU A 303 -1.20 -22.84 -26.27
N ASN A 304 -2.18 -21.94 -26.11
CA ASN A 304 -2.29 -21.10 -24.91
C ASN A 304 -2.44 -21.94 -23.64
N LYS A 305 -3.29 -22.98 -23.66
CA LYS A 305 -3.46 -23.90 -22.51
C LYS A 305 -2.16 -24.62 -22.18
N GLU A 306 -1.44 -25.10 -23.18
CA GLU A 306 -0.16 -25.79 -23.01
C GLU A 306 0.93 -24.84 -22.46
N ILE A 307 1.03 -23.63 -23.00
CA ILE A 307 1.93 -22.59 -22.51
C ILE A 307 1.63 -22.28 -21.04
N ILE A 308 0.37 -22.04 -20.68
CA ILE A 308 -0.03 -21.75 -19.29
C ILE A 308 0.32 -22.92 -18.36
N ARG A 309 0.11 -24.16 -18.81
CA ARG A 309 0.45 -25.36 -18.01
C ARG A 309 1.96 -25.46 -17.77
N LEU A 310 2.78 -25.27 -18.81
CA LEU A 310 4.23 -25.30 -18.68
C LEU A 310 4.75 -24.12 -17.84
N GLN A 311 4.21 -22.91 -18.04
CA GLN A 311 4.54 -21.75 -17.22
C GLN A 311 4.27 -22.01 -15.75
N ARG A 312 3.09 -22.57 -15.40
CA ARG A 312 2.78 -22.97 -14.02
C ARG A 312 3.74 -24.00 -13.47
N LYS A 313 4.13 -25.00 -14.26
CA LYS A 313 5.11 -26.01 -13.83
C LYS A 313 6.45 -25.38 -13.48
N ILE A 314 6.96 -24.49 -14.35
CA ILE A 314 8.20 -23.75 -14.12
C ILE A 314 8.08 -22.85 -12.89
N ASP A 315 6.98 -22.12 -12.78
CA ASP A 315 6.77 -21.21 -11.65
C ASP A 315 6.75 -21.98 -10.32
N ILE A 316 6.10 -23.14 -10.25
CA ILE A 316 6.08 -23.99 -9.05
C ILE A 316 7.48 -24.46 -8.69
N ASP A 317 8.29 -24.87 -9.68
CA ASP A 317 9.67 -25.29 -9.46
C ASP A 317 10.51 -24.15 -8.88
N ILE A 318 10.44 -22.95 -9.47
CA ILE A 318 11.12 -21.75 -8.97
C ILE A 318 10.70 -21.45 -7.52
N ILE A 319 9.40 -21.49 -7.23
CA ILE A 319 8.86 -21.22 -5.91
C ILE A 319 9.38 -22.22 -4.88
N LYS A 320 9.37 -23.52 -5.21
CA LYS A 320 9.87 -24.59 -4.32
C LYS A 320 11.35 -24.42 -4.01
N ASN A 321 12.16 -24.03 -4.99
CA ASN A 321 13.61 -23.89 -4.85
C ASN A 321 14.03 -22.56 -4.22
N SER A 322 13.12 -21.59 -4.10
CA SER A 322 13.42 -20.29 -3.45
C SER A 322 13.47 -20.42 -1.93
N GLN A 323 14.51 -19.85 -1.32
CA GLN A 323 14.66 -19.72 0.13
C GLN A 323 13.80 -18.59 0.70
N VAL A 324 13.67 -17.48 -0.05
CA VAL A 324 12.88 -16.32 0.37
C VAL A 324 11.87 -15.93 -0.71
N ILE A 325 10.60 -15.77 -0.33
CA ILE A 325 9.55 -15.29 -1.21
C ILE A 325 9.03 -13.94 -0.75
N PHE A 326 9.07 -12.96 -1.65
CA PHE A 326 8.53 -11.62 -1.43
C PHE A 326 7.19 -11.47 -2.15
N THR A 327 6.15 -11.05 -1.43
CA THR A 327 4.82 -10.80 -2.02
C THR A 327 4.02 -9.81 -1.18
N THR A 328 2.89 -9.30 -1.67
CA THR A 328 1.99 -8.51 -0.80
C THR A 328 1.10 -9.44 0.02
N ASN A 329 0.53 -8.96 1.13
CA ASN A 329 -0.40 -9.73 1.99
C ASN A 329 -1.49 -10.42 1.15
N SER A 330 -2.20 -9.66 0.31
CA SER A 330 -3.20 -10.20 -0.61
C SER A 330 -2.61 -11.19 -1.62
N SER A 331 -1.44 -10.91 -2.19
CA SER A 331 -0.82 -11.76 -3.22
C SER A 331 -0.27 -13.07 -2.68
N ALA A 332 -0.12 -13.22 -1.36
CA ALA A 332 0.19 -14.50 -0.72
C ALA A 332 -0.92 -15.54 -0.95
N ALA A 333 -2.17 -15.13 -1.18
CA ALA A 333 -3.28 -16.01 -1.57
C ALA A 333 -3.29 -16.40 -3.07
N SER A 334 -2.25 -16.06 -3.83
CA SER A 334 -2.18 -16.43 -5.24
C SER A 334 -2.11 -17.95 -5.42
N SER A 335 -2.75 -18.46 -6.47
CA SER A 335 -2.79 -19.91 -6.77
C SER A 335 -1.40 -20.54 -6.91
N ILE A 336 -0.39 -19.75 -7.30
CA ILE A 336 0.98 -20.24 -7.40
C ILE A 336 1.63 -20.54 -6.05
N LEU A 337 1.13 -19.94 -4.97
CA LEU A 337 1.60 -20.15 -3.59
C LEU A 337 0.65 -21.06 -2.79
N GLN A 338 -0.41 -21.59 -3.39
CA GLN A 338 -1.46 -22.31 -2.68
C GLN A 338 -0.91 -23.50 -1.88
N ASP A 339 -0.12 -24.36 -2.53
CA ASP A 339 0.45 -25.58 -1.96
C ASP A 339 1.89 -25.39 -1.45
N THR A 340 2.21 -24.18 -0.98
CA THR A 340 3.54 -23.85 -0.44
C THR A 340 3.42 -23.43 1.02
N ASN A 341 4.16 -24.14 1.87
CA ASN A 341 4.36 -23.81 3.28
C ASN A 341 5.75 -23.22 3.49
N PHE A 342 5.87 -22.44 4.56
CA PHE A 342 7.07 -21.75 5.00
C PHE A 342 7.29 -22.02 6.49
N ASP A 343 8.53 -21.96 6.95
CA ASP A 343 8.80 -22.10 8.39
C ASP A 343 8.44 -20.81 9.13
N ILE A 344 8.56 -19.66 8.44
CA ILE A 344 8.26 -18.34 9.01
C ILE A 344 7.64 -17.38 8.00
N ALA A 345 6.62 -16.64 8.43
CA ALA A 345 6.11 -15.46 7.74
C ALA A 345 6.56 -14.17 8.46
N ILE A 346 7.21 -13.25 7.75
CA ILE A 346 7.63 -11.94 8.24
C ILE A 346 6.78 -10.88 7.54
N ILE A 347 5.95 -10.17 8.30
CA ILE A 347 5.02 -9.17 7.77
C ILE A 347 5.48 -7.78 8.20
N ASP A 348 6.02 -7.01 7.26
CA ASP A 348 6.34 -5.59 7.47
C ASP A 348 5.09 -4.72 7.28
N GLU A 349 5.09 -3.56 7.93
CA GLU A 349 3.97 -2.62 8.00
C GLU A 349 2.66 -3.25 8.51
N ALA A 350 2.76 -4.26 9.38
CA ALA A 350 1.62 -5.01 9.89
C ALA A 350 0.59 -4.14 10.64
N ALA A 351 1.00 -2.97 11.14
CA ALA A 351 0.11 -2.00 11.79
C ALA A 351 -0.86 -1.30 10.81
N GLN A 352 -0.55 -1.30 9.51
CA GLN A 352 -1.36 -0.69 8.44
C GLN A 352 -2.28 -1.69 7.75
N ALA A 353 -2.27 -2.95 8.16
CA ALA A 353 -3.04 -4.01 7.52
C ALA A 353 -4.20 -4.45 8.42
N THR A 354 -5.38 -4.65 7.81
CA THR A 354 -6.54 -5.18 8.52
C THR A 354 -6.29 -6.61 8.96
N ILE A 355 -6.94 -7.04 10.05
CA ILE A 355 -6.80 -8.42 10.56
C ILE A 355 -7.04 -9.46 9.45
N PRO A 356 -8.11 -9.39 8.63
CA PRO A 356 -8.32 -10.38 7.58
C PRO A 356 -7.21 -10.42 6.52
N ASN A 357 -6.57 -9.29 6.21
CA ASN A 357 -5.50 -9.25 5.22
C ASN A 357 -4.20 -9.88 5.73
N VAL A 358 -3.84 -9.62 7.00
CA VAL A 358 -2.62 -10.18 7.62
C VAL A 358 -2.75 -11.68 7.88
N LEU A 359 -3.97 -12.21 8.06
CA LEU A 359 -4.18 -13.65 8.22
C LEU A 359 -3.75 -14.45 6.99
N ILE A 360 -3.79 -13.86 5.79
CA ILE A 360 -3.44 -14.53 4.52
C ILE A 360 -2.01 -15.10 4.52
N PRO A 361 -0.96 -14.30 4.78
CA PRO A 361 0.40 -14.83 4.86
C PRO A 361 0.65 -15.68 6.11
N ILE A 362 -0.01 -15.38 7.24
CA ILE A 362 0.21 -16.09 8.51
C ILE A 362 -0.11 -17.58 8.39
N ILE A 363 -1.21 -17.95 7.75
CA ILE A 363 -1.63 -19.36 7.61
C ILE A 363 -0.69 -20.21 6.73
N LYS A 364 0.25 -19.56 6.03
CA LYS A 364 1.24 -20.24 5.18
C LYS A 364 2.52 -20.59 5.93
N ALA A 365 2.63 -20.22 7.21
CA ALA A 365 3.82 -20.44 7.99
C ALA A 365 3.55 -21.04 9.37
N ASP A 366 4.54 -21.77 9.89
CA ASP A 366 4.46 -22.41 11.21
C ASP A 366 4.48 -21.40 12.36
N ARG A 367 5.19 -20.28 12.16
CA ARG A 367 5.24 -19.12 13.05
C ARG A 367 5.37 -17.82 12.25
N PHE A 368 5.16 -16.68 12.91
CA PHE A 368 5.21 -15.39 12.22
C PHE A 368 5.82 -14.25 13.05
N VAL A 369 6.41 -13.28 12.36
CA VAL A 369 6.90 -12.03 12.95
C VAL A 369 6.14 -10.88 12.32
N LEU A 370 5.51 -10.06 13.16
CA LEU A 370 4.86 -8.82 12.71
C LEU A 370 5.76 -7.64 13.05
N ALA A 371 6.02 -6.79 12.07
CA ALA A 371 6.81 -5.59 12.26
C ALA A 371 6.01 -4.37 11.83
N GLY A 372 6.02 -3.33 12.65
CA GLY A 372 5.17 -2.17 12.41
C GLY A 372 5.25 -1.13 13.51
N ASP A 373 4.37 -0.13 13.40
CA ASP A 373 4.23 0.91 14.39
C ASP A 373 2.76 1.28 14.54
N HIS A 374 2.13 0.82 15.62
CA HIS A 374 0.72 1.08 15.93
C HIS A 374 0.45 2.53 16.35
N LYS A 375 1.49 3.36 16.50
CA LYS A 375 1.39 4.81 16.74
C LYS A 375 1.39 5.63 15.43
N GLN A 376 1.65 5.01 14.28
CA GLN A 376 1.49 5.60 12.94
C GLN A 376 0.17 5.14 12.31
N LEU A 377 -0.04 5.43 11.02
CA LEU A 377 -1.32 5.19 10.32
C LEU A 377 -1.85 3.78 10.54
N ALA A 378 -3.15 3.73 10.82
CA ALA A 378 -3.95 2.51 10.89
C ALA A 378 -4.28 2.01 9.46
N PRO A 379 -4.88 0.82 9.30
CA PRO A 379 -5.44 0.40 8.04
C PRO A 379 -6.47 1.41 7.50
N THR A 380 -6.42 1.69 6.20
CA THR A 380 -7.41 2.50 5.52
C THR A 380 -8.71 1.71 5.36
N VAL A 381 -9.81 2.25 5.89
CA VAL A 381 -11.13 1.60 5.93
C VAL A 381 -12.17 2.63 5.47
N SER A 382 -12.76 2.40 4.30
CA SER A 382 -13.75 3.25 3.63
C SER A 382 -15.07 3.30 4.39
N SER A 383 -15.48 2.18 5.00
CA SER A 383 -16.72 2.09 5.78
C SER A 383 -16.71 2.93 7.06
N GLY A 384 -15.55 3.50 7.42
CA GLY A 384 -15.38 4.23 8.68
C GLY A 384 -15.42 3.33 9.92
N ASN A 385 -15.49 2.00 9.74
CA ASN A 385 -15.58 1.06 10.85
C ASN A 385 -14.28 1.03 11.67
N ASP A 386 -14.34 1.53 12.90
CA ASP A 386 -13.17 1.63 13.77
C ASP A 386 -12.60 0.26 14.19
N GLU A 387 -13.38 -0.81 14.18
CA GLU A 387 -12.88 -2.15 14.52
C GLU A 387 -11.92 -2.68 13.45
N LEU A 388 -12.21 -2.42 12.16
CA LEU A 388 -11.30 -2.79 11.06
C LEU A 388 -10.01 -1.97 11.05
N LYS A 389 -10.01 -0.78 11.67
CA LYS A 389 -8.81 0.06 11.85
C LYS A 389 -7.89 -0.48 12.95
N ILE A 390 -8.35 -1.39 13.79
CA ILE A 390 -7.48 -2.02 14.80
C ILE A 390 -6.77 -3.22 14.15
N SER A 391 -5.49 -3.02 13.83
CA SER A 391 -4.65 -4.06 13.23
C SER A 391 -4.39 -5.25 14.18
N LEU A 392 -4.01 -6.39 13.59
CA LEU A 392 -3.56 -7.55 14.36
C LEU A 392 -2.35 -7.20 15.25
N PHE A 393 -1.43 -6.39 14.73
CA PHE A 393 -0.26 -5.91 15.45
C PHE A 393 -0.68 -5.15 16.71
N GLU A 394 -1.61 -4.20 16.61
CA GLU A 394 -2.08 -3.41 17.76
C GLU A 394 -2.76 -4.30 18.82
N LYS A 395 -3.60 -5.27 18.41
CA LYS A 395 -4.23 -6.21 19.36
C LYS A 395 -3.20 -7.04 20.11
N LEU A 396 -2.24 -7.64 19.40
CA LEU A 396 -1.23 -8.49 20.01
C LEU A 396 -0.27 -7.70 20.91
N CYS A 397 0.07 -6.44 20.56
CA CYS A 397 0.85 -5.56 21.45
C CYS A 397 0.17 -5.36 22.81
N LYS A 398 -1.15 -5.18 22.83
CA LYS A 398 -1.92 -4.99 24.07
C LYS A 398 -2.06 -6.29 24.87
N MET A 399 -2.29 -7.41 24.18
CA MET A 399 -2.55 -8.71 24.82
C MET A 399 -1.28 -9.42 25.31
N PHE A 400 -0.17 -9.26 24.58
CA PHE A 400 1.09 -9.97 24.82
C PHE A 400 2.29 -9.02 24.78
N PRO A 401 2.39 -8.02 25.67
CA PRO A 401 3.49 -7.06 25.69
C PRO A 401 4.87 -7.72 25.87
N GLN A 402 4.93 -8.91 26.47
CA GLN A 402 6.14 -9.72 26.62
C GLN A 402 6.65 -10.34 25.31
N GLN A 403 5.79 -10.48 24.30
CA GLN A 403 6.12 -11.01 22.96
C GLN A 403 6.49 -9.88 21.97
N MET A 404 7.04 -8.78 22.50
CA MET A 404 7.33 -7.57 21.75
C MET A 404 8.69 -7.00 22.14
N GLU A 405 9.40 -6.45 21.16
CA GLU A 405 10.56 -5.58 21.39
C GLU A 405 10.37 -4.27 20.62
N MET A 406 10.53 -3.14 21.32
CA MET A 406 10.52 -1.81 20.73
C MET A 406 11.95 -1.37 20.39
N LEU A 407 12.17 -1.03 19.12
CA LEU A 407 13.42 -0.42 18.69
C LEU A 407 13.46 1.04 19.19
N LYS A 408 14.45 1.38 20.02
CA LYS A 408 14.45 2.68 20.72
C LYS A 408 15.38 3.73 20.11
N ILE A 409 16.49 3.33 19.51
CA ILE A 409 17.47 4.29 18.96
C ILE A 409 17.06 4.67 17.54
N GLN A 410 16.84 5.97 17.28
CA GLN A 410 16.50 6.51 15.97
C GLN A 410 17.69 7.22 15.32
N TYR A 411 17.77 7.09 14.00
CA TYR A 411 18.88 7.54 13.15
C TYR A 411 18.41 8.49 12.02
N ARG A 412 17.22 9.09 12.16
CA ARG A 412 16.61 9.92 11.11
C ARG A 412 16.78 11.40 11.37
N MET A 413 16.38 11.86 12.54
CA MET A 413 16.16 13.28 12.82
C MET A 413 16.91 13.73 14.06
N ASN A 414 17.22 15.02 14.14
CA ASN A 414 17.90 15.59 15.30
C ASN A 414 16.99 15.61 16.55
N ASN A 415 17.56 16.02 17.69
CA ASN A 415 16.83 15.99 18.96
C ASN A 415 15.59 16.92 18.96
N MET A 416 15.69 18.12 18.37
CA MET A 416 14.59 19.09 18.36
C MET A 416 13.37 18.59 17.56
N LEU A 417 13.62 17.91 16.43
CA LEU A 417 12.57 17.29 15.61
C LEU A 417 11.97 16.05 16.27
N MET A 418 12.79 15.27 16.97
CA MET A 418 12.37 14.03 17.64
C MET A 418 11.55 14.30 18.91
N ASP A 419 11.86 15.35 19.67
CA ASP A 419 11.37 15.55 21.04
C ASP A 419 9.84 15.56 21.13
N PHE A 420 9.16 16.39 20.33
CA PHE A 420 7.70 16.47 20.37
C PHE A 420 7.01 15.14 20.01
N PRO A 421 7.30 14.49 18.86
CA PRO A 421 6.71 13.18 18.57
C PRO A 421 7.04 12.11 19.62
N ASN A 422 8.27 12.11 20.15
CA ASN A 422 8.68 11.15 21.18
C ASN A 422 7.87 11.30 22.47
N ARG A 423 7.66 12.55 22.90
CA ARG A 423 6.86 12.88 24.08
C ARG A 423 5.39 12.54 23.89
N GLU A 424 4.80 12.92 22.76
CA GLU A 424 3.36 12.78 22.53
C GLU A 424 2.93 11.35 22.19
N PHE A 425 3.74 10.59 21.45
CA PHE A 425 3.31 9.29 20.89
C PHE A 425 4.04 8.08 21.47
N TYR A 426 5.25 8.28 22.04
CA TYR A 426 6.16 7.20 22.43
C TYR A 426 6.65 7.30 23.88
N ASN A 427 5.99 8.08 24.74
CA ASN A 427 6.30 8.19 26.17
C ASN A 427 7.78 8.50 26.49
N ASN A 428 8.46 9.26 25.63
CA ASN A 428 9.90 9.56 25.72
C ASN A 428 10.83 8.33 25.67
N GLU A 429 10.38 7.21 25.11
CA GLU A 429 11.20 6.00 25.02
C GLU A 429 12.24 6.05 23.88
N LEU A 430 12.10 6.93 22.89
CA LEU A 430 13.04 7.03 21.78
C LEU A 430 14.32 7.76 22.19
N ILE A 431 15.44 7.29 21.65
CA ILE A 431 16.78 7.80 21.90
C ILE A 431 17.34 8.32 20.58
N CYS A 432 17.80 9.57 20.59
CA CYS A 432 18.47 10.19 19.44
C CYS A 432 19.92 9.70 19.35
N ASP A 433 20.28 9.02 18.25
CA ASP A 433 21.64 8.58 18.02
C ASP A 433 22.61 9.76 17.85
N SER A 434 23.85 9.62 18.32
CA SER A 434 24.88 10.67 18.22
C SER A 434 25.14 11.13 16.79
N SER A 435 24.95 10.25 15.80
CA SER A 435 25.12 10.57 14.37
C SER A 435 24.12 11.60 13.83
N VAL A 436 22.97 11.75 14.49
CA VAL A 436 21.92 12.70 14.08
C VAL A 436 21.63 13.78 15.13
N LYS A 437 22.05 13.56 16.39
CA LYS A 437 21.75 14.43 17.53
C LYS A 437 22.12 15.89 17.30
N ASN A 438 23.31 16.12 16.75
CA ASN A 438 23.88 17.45 16.52
C ASN A 438 23.98 17.81 15.04
N THR A 439 23.26 17.12 14.15
CA THR A 439 23.25 17.48 12.73
C THR A 439 22.83 18.93 12.63
N THR A 440 23.71 19.76 12.07
CA THR A 440 23.51 21.20 11.95
C THR A 440 22.17 21.47 11.28
N SER A 441 21.36 22.31 11.92
CA SER A 441 20.14 22.82 11.30
C SER A 441 20.53 23.41 9.95
N ILE A 442 19.95 22.85 8.89
CA ILE A 442 20.04 23.46 7.57
C ILE A 442 19.53 24.91 7.71
N THR A 443 20.23 25.88 7.12
CA THR A 443 19.72 27.25 7.02
C THR A 443 19.34 27.52 5.57
N ILE A 444 18.11 27.97 5.37
CA ILE A 444 17.57 28.44 4.10
C ILE A 444 17.65 29.96 4.16
N ASN A 445 18.13 30.59 3.09
CA ASN A 445 18.09 32.04 2.98
C ASN A 445 16.64 32.48 2.70
N SER A 446 15.81 32.54 3.74
CA SER A 446 14.39 32.82 3.66
C SER A 446 13.91 33.59 4.89
N ASN A 447 12.92 34.46 4.70
CA ASN A 447 12.23 35.12 5.82
C ASN A 447 11.45 34.13 6.71
N PHE A 448 11.30 32.88 6.24
CA PHE A 448 10.65 31.79 6.97
C PHE A 448 11.66 30.89 7.70
N ASP A 449 12.93 31.28 7.81
CA ASP A 449 13.95 30.53 8.53
C ASP A 449 14.65 31.36 9.61
N ASN A 450 14.58 30.89 10.85
CA ASN A 450 15.28 31.51 11.98
C ASN A 450 16.46 30.65 12.49
N GLY A 451 16.92 29.69 11.69
CA GLY A 451 18.03 28.78 12.01
C GLY A 451 17.62 27.52 12.77
N ASN A 452 16.37 27.41 13.21
CA ASN A 452 15.86 26.21 13.88
C ASN A 452 15.55 25.08 12.89
N SER A 453 15.66 23.84 13.35
CA SER A 453 15.26 22.67 12.55
C SER A 453 13.74 22.48 12.50
N LEU A 454 13.00 22.97 13.49
CA LEU A 454 11.54 23.01 13.48
C LEU A 454 11.08 24.46 13.40
N ILE A 455 10.15 24.76 12.49
CA ILE A 455 9.57 26.09 12.33
C ILE A 455 8.05 25.98 12.15
N PHE A 456 7.30 26.88 12.80
CA PHE A 456 5.87 27.07 12.58
C PHE A 456 5.63 28.46 12.00
N VAL A 457 5.23 28.53 10.74
CA VAL A 457 4.79 29.76 10.06
C VAL A 457 3.30 29.96 10.34
N ASP A 458 2.99 30.86 11.26
CA ASP A 458 1.62 31.16 11.67
C ASP A 458 0.97 32.17 10.72
N THR A 459 -0.14 31.75 10.08
CA THR A 459 -0.92 32.58 9.16
C THR A 459 -2.09 33.31 9.84
N SER A 460 -2.23 33.23 11.17
CA SER A 460 -3.39 33.77 11.91
C SER A 460 -3.56 35.29 11.89
N LEU A 461 -2.51 36.03 11.52
CA LEU A 461 -2.49 37.50 11.38
C LEU A 461 -2.57 37.95 9.91
N ALA A 462 -2.45 37.03 8.97
CA ALA A 462 -2.41 37.32 7.54
C ALA A 462 -3.82 37.64 6.98
N ARG A 463 -3.88 38.51 5.97
CA ARG A 463 -5.10 38.73 5.18
C ARG A 463 -5.34 37.56 4.23
N ASN A 464 -6.62 37.27 3.94
CA ASN A 464 -7.02 36.21 3.00
C ASN A 464 -6.48 34.81 3.36
N ASN A 465 -6.36 34.54 4.67
CA ASN A 465 -5.84 33.28 5.19
C ASN A 465 -6.88 32.15 5.27
N TYR A 466 -8.14 32.40 4.92
CA TYR A 466 -9.23 31.42 5.03
C TYR A 466 -9.11 30.29 4.01
N GLU A 467 -9.54 29.10 4.43
CA GLU A 467 -9.72 27.95 3.55
C GLU A 467 -10.86 28.19 2.55
N SER A 468 -10.82 27.51 1.41
CA SER A 468 -11.93 27.44 0.45
C SER A 468 -12.02 26.06 -0.17
N THR A 469 -13.10 25.79 -0.91
CA THR A 469 -13.31 24.53 -1.65
C THR A 469 -13.41 24.83 -3.14
N TRP A 470 -13.02 23.86 -3.97
CA TRP A 470 -13.34 23.90 -5.40
C TRP A 470 -14.78 23.46 -5.64
N ASN A 471 -15.36 23.92 -6.75
CA ASN A 471 -16.72 23.54 -7.13
C ASN A 471 -16.85 22.00 -7.20
N TYR A 472 -17.86 21.46 -6.54
CA TYR A 472 -18.16 20.02 -6.48
C TYR A 472 -17.09 19.14 -5.81
N SER A 473 -16.15 19.73 -5.05
CA SER A 473 -15.19 18.99 -4.26
C SER A 473 -15.55 18.97 -2.76
N ASN A 474 -15.29 17.83 -2.11
CA ASN A 474 -15.39 17.66 -0.67
C ASN A 474 -14.02 17.86 0.04
N SER A 475 -13.00 18.31 -0.69
CA SER A 475 -11.66 18.64 -0.16
C SER A 475 -11.48 20.15 -0.08
N TYR A 476 -10.49 20.58 0.71
CA TYR A 476 -10.19 21.99 0.95
C TYR A 476 -8.87 22.39 0.30
N ILE A 477 -8.77 23.69 0.02
CA ILE A 477 -7.54 24.38 -0.38
C ILE A 477 -7.32 25.62 0.47
N ASN A 478 -6.06 26.04 0.58
CA ASN A 478 -5.69 27.32 1.15
C ASN A 478 -4.65 27.96 0.23
N LYS A 479 -5.08 29.01 -0.50
CA LYS A 479 -4.23 29.69 -1.50
C LYS A 479 -3.04 30.37 -0.85
N LEU A 480 -3.24 31.01 0.30
CA LEU A 480 -2.15 31.67 1.04
C LEU A 480 -1.10 30.64 1.46
N GLU A 481 -1.50 29.52 2.05
CA GLU A 481 -0.53 28.47 2.43
C GLU A 481 0.19 27.86 1.21
N ALA A 482 -0.50 27.73 0.08
CA ALA A 482 0.12 27.25 -1.16
C ALA A 482 1.18 28.24 -1.69
N ASP A 483 0.90 29.55 -1.65
CA ASP A 483 1.85 30.59 -2.04
C ASP A 483 3.06 30.64 -1.09
N ILE A 484 2.83 30.54 0.24
CA ILE A 484 3.91 30.44 1.23
C ILE A 484 4.77 29.20 0.96
N THR A 485 4.13 28.05 0.72
CA THR A 485 4.83 26.80 0.39
C THR A 485 5.71 26.97 -0.85
N LYS A 486 5.17 27.55 -1.92
CA LYS A 486 5.90 27.85 -3.15
C LYS A 486 7.12 28.73 -2.88
N ASN A 487 6.97 29.78 -2.07
CA ASN A 487 8.06 30.68 -1.73
C ASN A 487 9.17 29.97 -0.95
N ILE A 488 8.81 29.18 0.08
CA ILE A 488 9.77 28.39 0.85
C ILE A 488 10.53 27.41 -0.06
N VAL A 489 9.83 26.72 -0.96
CA VAL A 489 10.46 25.78 -1.91
C VAL A 489 11.43 26.51 -2.83
N ASN A 490 11.04 27.66 -3.38
CA ASN A 490 11.91 28.47 -4.22
C ASN A 490 13.15 28.96 -3.46
N ASP A 491 13.01 29.34 -2.19
CA ASP A 491 14.13 29.78 -1.36
C ASP A 491 15.08 28.61 -1.01
N CYS A 492 14.54 27.40 -0.83
CA CYS A 492 15.35 26.17 -0.69
C CYS A 492 16.17 25.91 -1.95
N ILE A 493 15.54 25.99 -3.13
CA ILE A 493 16.23 25.77 -4.42
C ILE A 493 17.31 26.83 -4.64
N LYS A 494 17.03 28.11 -4.35
CA LYS A 494 18.03 29.19 -4.39
C LYS A 494 19.19 28.98 -3.40
N SER A 495 18.94 28.28 -2.30
CA SER A 495 19.95 27.88 -1.31
C SER A 495 20.69 26.59 -1.70
N ASN A 496 20.59 26.14 -2.95
CA ASN A 496 21.24 24.95 -3.53
C ASN A 496 20.78 23.60 -2.97
N PHE A 497 19.56 23.49 -2.45
CA PHE A 497 18.96 22.19 -2.13
C PHE A 497 18.32 21.55 -3.37
N ASN A 498 18.55 20.25 -3.58
CA ASN A 498 17.95 19.54 -4.69
C ASN A 498 16.45 19.31 -4.47
N SER A 499 15.66 19.30 -5.54
CA SER A 499 14.24 18.93 -5.51
C SER A 499 13.98 17.56 -4.83
N ASN A 500 14.92 16.62 -4.97
CA ASN A 500 14.83 15.30 -4.36
C ASN A 500 14.99 15.31 -2.83
N ASP A 501 15.60 16.36 -2.26
CA ASP A 501 15.80 16.54 -0.82
C ASP A 501 14.61 17.24 -0.15
N LEU A 502 13.68 17.76 -0.96
CA LEU A 502 12.48 18.49 -0.56
C LEU A 502 11.24 17.58 -0.66
N GLY A 503 10.26 17.81 0.22
CA GLY A 503 8.93 17.23 0.10
C GLY A 503 7.88 18.09 0.77
N VAL A 504 6.69 18.14 0.18
CA VAL A 504 5.53 18.82 0.75
C VAL A 504 4.49 17.79 1.15
N ILE A 505 3.97 17.94 2.36
CA ILE A 505 2.90 17.12 2.91
C ILE A 505 1.70 18.03 3.20
N THR A 506 0.52 17.60 2.79
CA THR A 506 -0.74 18.23 3.20
C THR A 506 -1.79 17.16 3.45
N ASN A 507 -2.83 17.50 4.19
CA ASN A 507 -3.90 16.54 4.50
C ASN A 507 -4.96 16.45 3.40
N TYR A 508 -5.01 17.41 2.49
CA TYR A 508 -6.10 17.57 1.53
C TYR A 508 -5.65 17.33 0.09
N SER A 509 -6.35 16.46 -0.63
CA SER A 509 -6.00 16.08 -2.01
C SER A 509 -6.06 17.25 -2.99
N ASP A 510 -6.97 18.21 -2.78
CA ASP A 510 -7.03 19.39 -3.64
C ASP A 510 -5.91 20.39 -3.35
N GLN A 511 -5.46 20.48 -2.10
CA GLN A 511 -4.25 21.23 -1.77
C GLN A 511 -3.01 20.59 -2.42
N VAL A 512 -2.94 19.26 -2.48
CA VAL A 512 -1.88 18.55 -3.25
C VAL A 512 -1.93 18.99 -4.72
N LYS A 513 -3.10 18.97 -5.36
CA LYS A 513 -3.25 19.37 -6.77
C LYS A 513 -2.85 20.84 -7.00
N LEU A 514 -3.29 21.73 -6.11
CA LEU A 514 -2.97 23.15 -6.17
C LEU A 514 -1.46 23.40 -6.05
N ILE A 515 -0.80 22.78 -5.08
CA ILE A 515 0.64 22.97 -4.89
C ILE A 515 1.41 22.32 -6.04
N LYS A 516 1.03 21.12 -6.51
CA LYS A 516 1.66 20.46 -7.68
C LYS A 516 1.60 21.30 -8.95
N SER A 517 0.59 22.15 -9.13
CA SER A 517 0.54 23.05 -10.30
C SER A 517 1.47 24.25 -10.20
N MET A 518 2.03 24.51 -9.01
CA MET A 518 2.89 25.66 -8.72
C MET A 518 4.38 25.32 -8.62
N ILE A 519 4.73 24.07 -8.29
CA ILE A 519 6.11 23.63 -8.04
C ILE A 519 6.36 22.21 -8.58
N ASP A 520 7.59 21.94 -9.01
CA ASP A 520 8.03 20.64 -9.52
C ASP A 520 8.89 19.89 -8.49
N ILE A 521 8.25 19.52 -7.37
CA ILE A 521 8.83 18.65 -6.34
C ILE A 521 7.78 17.62 -5.88
N GLU A 522 8.20 16.70 -5.02
CA GLU A 522 7.29 15.71 -4.45
C GLU A 522 6.30 16.35 -3.47
N VAL A 523 5.02 16.37 -3.84
CA VAL A 523 3.90 16.84 -3.02
C VAL A 523 2.92 15.69 -2.85
N GLU A 524 2.61 15.25 -1.64
CA GLU A 524 1.63 14.18 -1.43
C GLU A 524 0.80 14.38 -0.16
N THR A 525 -0.24 13.58 -0.02
CA THR A 525 -0.96 13.49 1.27
C THR A 525 -0.10 12.82 2.34
N VAL A 526 -0.48 12.93 3.62
CA VAL A 526 0.19 12.20 4.71
C VAL A 526 0.27 10.70 4.42
N ASP A 527 -0.86 10.10 4.05
CA ASP A 527 -0.98 8.70 3.64
C ASP A 527 -0.10 8.39 2.43
N GLY A 528 -0.13 9.28 1.43
CA GLY A 528 0.71 9.18 0.24
C GLY A 528 2.20 9.19 0.57
N PHE A 529 2.64 9.97 1.57
CA PHE A 529 4.04 10.14 2.00
C PHE A 529 4.56 9.03 2.92
N GLN A 530 3.73 8.05 3.26
CA GLN A 530 4.11 6.99 4.19
C GLN A 530 5.32 6.18 3.70
N GLY A 531 6.20 5.83 4.63
CA GLY A 531 7.44 5.09 4.34
C GLY A 531 8.53 5.91 3.64
N ARG A 532 8.25 7.15 3.24
CA ARG A 532 9.23 8.07 2.62
C ARG A 532 9.81 9.03 3.66
N GLU A 533 10.93 9.66 3.32
CA GLU A 533 11.64 10.62 4.16
C GLU A 533 12.41 11.60 3.27
N LYS A 534 12.56 12.85 3.73
CA LYS A 534 13.29 13.92 3.02
C LYS A 534 14.15 14.71 3.99
N ASN A 535 15.15 15.40 3.47
CA ASN A 535 15.98 16.28 4.30
C ASN A 535 15.16 17.45 4.83
N ILE A 536 14.31 18.03 3.97
CA ILE A 536 13.44 19.16 4.30
C ILE A 536 11.99 18.77 3.97
N ILE A 537 11.10 18.90 4.96
CA ILE A 537 9.66 18.70 4.79
C ILE A 537 8.93 20.00 5.10
N ILE A 538 7.94 20.32 4.25
CA ILE A 538 7.01 21.43 4.47
C ILE A 538 5.62 20.84 4.65
N ILE A 539 4.92 21.20 5.73
CA ILE A 539 3.54 20.79 6.01
C ILE A 539 2.61 21.97 5.79
N SER A 540 1.61 21.82 4.90
CA SER A 540 0.48 22.76 4.79
C SER A 540 -0.76 22.14 5.44
N ASN A 541 -1.25 22.76 6.51
CA ASN A 541 -2.39 22.26 7.28
C ASN A 541 -3.74 22.68 6.68
N VAL A 542 -3.79 23.72 5.85
CA VAL A 542 -4.96 24.20 5.10
C VAL A 542 -6.03 24.88 5.95
N ARG A 543 -6.39 24.26 7.09
CA ARG A 543 -7.55 24.65 7.88
C ARG A 543 -7.37 26.01 8.54
N SER A 544 -8.32 26.90 8.25
CA SER A 544 -8.34 28.30 8.66
C SER A 544 -9.76 28.84 8.50
N ASN A 545 -10.49 28.91 9.61
CA ASN A 545 -11.89 29.32 9.68
C ASN A 545 -12.24 29.91 11.06
N ASN A 546 -13.37 30.63 11.12
CA ASN A 546 -13.83 31.33 12.32
C ASN A 546 -14.42 30.42 13.39
N GLN A 547 -14.88 29.23 13.00
CA GLN A 547 -15.48 28.23 13.86
C GLN A 547 -14.44 27.44 14.66
N GLY A 548 -13.17 27.50 14.26
CA GLY A 548 -12.11 26.72 14.88
C GLY A 548 -12.10 25.25 14.46
N GLU A 549 -12.78 24.91 13.37
CA GLU A 549 -12.96 23.52 12.93
C GLU A 549 -11.74 23.02 12.15
N VAL A 550 -11.10 21.96 12.63
CA VAL A 550 -9.96 21.33 11.94
C VAL A 550 -10.35 20.09 11.13
N GLY A 551 -11.55 19.55 11.31
CA GLY A 551 -12.02 18.33 10.65
C GLY A 551 -11.12 17.11 10.93
N PHE A 552 -10.79 16.34 9.89
CA PHE A 552 -10.01 15.10 10.02
C PHE A 552 -8.52 15.31 10.33
N LEU A 553 -8.05 16.57 10.43
CA LEU A 553 -6.70 16.85 10.96
C LEU A 553 -6.51 16.32 12.37
N ASN A 554 -7.59 16.17 13.15
CA ASN A 554 -7.58 15.67 14.52
C ASN A 554 -7.30 14.16 14.64
N GLU A 555 -6.56 13.57 13.70
CA GLU A 555 -6.13 12.17 13.76
C GLU A 555 -4.67 12.10 14.24
N PRO A 556 -4.40 11.68 15.49
CA PRO A 556 -3.04 11.71 16.08
C PRO A 556 -2.00 10.92 15.27
N LYS A 557 -2.41 9.78 14.71
CA LYS A 557 -1.56 8.91 13.89
C LYS A 557 -1.07 9.61 12.60
N ARG A 558 -1.91 10.46 11.98
CA ARG A 558 -1.53 11.25 10.80
C ARG A 558 -0.53 12.32 11.14
N LEU A 559 -0.77 13.06 12.23
CA LEU A 559 0.16 14.10 12.67
C LEU A 559 1.53 13.48 13.00
N ASN A 560 1.56 12.35 13.73
CA ASN A 560 2.80 11.63 14.01
C ASN A 560 3.55 11.26 12.72
N VAL A 561 2.88 10.73 11.69
CA VAL A 561 3.53 10.44 10.41
C VAL A 561 4.09 11.71 9.78
N ALA A 562 3.29 12.77 9.66
CA ALA A 562 3.71 14.02 9.02
C ALA A 562 4.94 14.64 9.69
N LEU A 563 4.93 14.76 11.02
CA LEU A 563 6.03 15.33 11.81
C LEU A 563 7.33 14.51 11.68
N THR A 564 7.21 13.20 11.43
CA THR A 564 8.36 12.28 11.47
C THR A 564 8.97 11.98 10.10
N ARG A 565 8.62 12.74 9.05
CA ARG A 565 9.16 12.57 7.69
C ARG A 565 10.46 13.35 7.42
N ALA A 566 10.71 14.43 8.18
CA ALA A 566 11.89 15.26 8.04
C ALA A 566 13.14 14.59 8.66
N LYS A 567 14.30 14.77 8.01
CA LYS A 567 15.61 14.43 8.60
C LYS A 567 16.26 15.63 9.27
N SER A 568 16.22 16.79 8.61
CA SER A 568 17.03 17.95 9.02
C SER A 568 16.20 19.20 9.29
N LYS A 569 15.16 19.48 8.49
CA LYS A 569 14.27 20.62 8.71
C LYS A 569 12.81 20.28 8.46
N LEU A 570 11.95 20.77 9.35
CA LEU A 570 10.49 20.70 9.26
C LEU A 570 9.91 22.11 9.37
N ILE A 571 9.18 22.53 8.34
CA ILE A 571 8.45 23.80 8.33
C ILE A 571 6.96 23.49 8.30
N ILE A 572 6.22 23.96 9.29
CA ILE A 572 4.78 23.78 9.42
C ILE A 572 4.10 25.11 9.12
N ILE A 573 3.17 25.11 8.19
CA ILE A 573 2.36 26.29 7.83
C ILE A 573 0.94 26.02 8.30
N GLY A 574 0.35 26.98 9.01
CA GLY A 574 -1.03 26.86 9.46
C GLY A 574 -1.53 28.06 10.24
N ASN A 575 -2.84 28.13 10.42
CA ASN A 575 -3.47 29.17 11.24
C ASN A 575 -3.57 28.71 12.70
N SER A 576 -2.78 29.33 13.59
CA SER A 576 -2.73 28.96 15.00
C SER A 576 -4.08 29.14 15.72
N LYS A 577 -4.89 30.15 15.35
CA LYS A 577 -6.21 30.40 15.96
C LYS A 577 -7.22 29.30 15.63
N THR A 578 -7.14 28.71 14.44
CA THR A 578 -8.00 27.58 14.07
C THR A 578 -7.46 26.27 14.63
N LEU A 579 -6.16 26.00 14.44
CA LEU A 579 -5.55 24.71 14.82
C LEU A 579 -5.51 24.50 16.34
N SER A 580 -5.28 25.55 17.13
CA SER A 580 -5.16 25.43 18.60
C SER A 580 -6.47 25.13 19.32
N ASN A 581 -7.60 25.05 18.61
CA ASN A 581 -8.84 24.52 19.19
C ASN A 581 -8.77 23.01 19.43
N GLU A 582 -7.85 22.31 18.76
CA GLU A 582 -7.54 20.93 19.09
C GLU A 582 -6.38 20.84 20.09
N PRO A 583 -6.53 20.05 21.19
CA PRO A 583 -5.52 19.98 22.24
C PRO A 583 -4.11 19.59 21.76
N MET A 584 -4.01 18.68 20.79
CA MET A 584 -2.73 18.21 20.28
C MET A 584 -2.01 19.27 19.44
N PHE A 585 -2.74 19.98 18.58
CA PHE A 585 -2.19 21.10 17.80
C PHE A 585 -1.83 22.29 18.69
N LYS A 586 -2.62 22.56 19.74
CA LYS A 586 -2.27 23.55 20.75
C LYS A 586 -0.92 23.22 21.40
N ARG A 587 -0.72 21.99 21.87
CA ARG A 587 0.57 21.57 22.45
C ARG A 587 1.73 21.66 21.45
N LEU A 588 1.48 21.38 20.17
CA LEU A 588 2.49 21.55 19.11
C LEU A 588 2.87 23.02 18.92
N PHE A 589 1.87 23.91 18.86
CA PHE A 589 2.11 25.34 18.73
C PHE A 589 2.84 25.90 19.97
N ASP A 590 2.38 25.54 21.17
CA ASP A 590 3.03 25.93 22.43
C ASP A 590 4.50 25.45 22.45
N TYR A 591 4.76 24.21 22.05
CA TYR A 591 6.12 23.67 21.94
C TYR A 591 6.99 24.46 20.96
N CYS A 592 6.48 24.83 19.79
CA CYS A 592 7.20 25.70 18.86
C CYS A 592 7.44 27.09 19.47
N ASN A 593 6.49 27.64 20.20
CA ASN A 593 6.62 28.97 20.81
C ASN A 593 7.69 28.98 21.92
N GLU A 594 7.69 27.97 22.80
CA GLU A 594 8.70 27.78 23.86
C GLU A 594 10.11 27.65 23.29
N ASN A 595 10.25 26.99 22.13
CA ASN A 595 11.53 26.83 21.43
C ASN A 595 11.90 28.01 20.51
N LYS A 596 11.14 29.11 20.54
CA LYS A 596 11.33 30.29 19.67
C LYS A 596 11.36 29.93 18.19
N SER A 597 10.54 28.98 17.79
CA SER A 597 10.43 28.45 16.43
C SER A 597 9.13 28.86 15.73
N VAL A 598 8.41 29.86 16.25
CA VAL A 598 7.24 30.45 15.58
C VAL A 598 7.65 31.71 14.81
N ILE A 599 7.17 31.80 13.57
CA ILE A 599 7.28 32.99 12.71
C ILE A 599 5.85 33.41 12.36
N PHE A 600 5.45 34.62 12.73
CA PHE A 600 4.15 35.17 12.34
C PHE A 600 4.26 35.79 10.94
N TYR A 601 3.38 35.37 10.02
CA TYR A 601 3.32 35.84 8.63
C TYR A 601 2.56 37.16 8.47
#